data_AF-A0A0G0MCX6-F1
#
_entry.id   AF-A0A0G0MCX6-F1
#
_cell.length_a   1.000
_cell.length_b   1.000
_cell.length_c   1.000
_cell.angle_alpha   90.00
_cell.angle_beta   90.00
_cell.angle_gamma   90.00
#
_symmetry.space_group_name_H-M   'P 1'
#
loop_
_entity.id
_entity.type
_entity.pdbx_description
1 polymer ?
#
loop_
_entity_poly.entity_id
_entity_poly.type
_entity_poly.pdbx_seq_one_letter_code
_entity_poly.pdbx_strand_id
1 'polypeptide(L)'
;MDKTLTYAIIGGLVGVVATLLITNYSVNNRNYGMMRMMGMGGGIETMMQGEKCPMMKEGEKNENMGMSINEMTGSLIGVRGEEFEKAFIETMIAHHQGAIDMAKLIPSRTDKPELNKLGEDIISAQSKEIEMMEGWMEDWF
;
A
#
# COMPACT_ATOMS: atom_id res chain seq x y z
N MET A 1 35.53 -27.18 -29.51
CA MET A 1 34.51 -26.97 -28.46
C MET A 1 33.68 -28.23 -28.35
N ASP A 2 33.52 -28.78 -27.14
CA ASP A 2 32.73 -29.98 -26.88
C ASP A 2 31.25 -29.67 -27.08
N LYS A 3 30.57 -30.45 -27.94
CA LYS A 3 29.14 -30.27 -28.28
C LYS A 3 28.26 -30.35 -27.03
N THR A 4 28.70 -31.11 -26.02
CA THR A 4 28.03 -31.28 -24.74
C THR A 4 27.97 -29.97 -23.94
N LEU A 5 29.06 -29.19 -23.97
CA LEU A 5 29.13 -27.88 -23.34
C LEU A 5 28.24 -26.85 -24.06
N THR A 6 28.18 -26.92 -25.39
CA THR A 6 27.31 -26.05 -26.19
C THR A 6 25.82 -26.28 -25.91
N TYR A 7 25.38 -27.54 -25.80
CA TYR A 7 23.98 -27.84 -25.45
C TYR A 7 23.63 -27.47 -24.01
N ALA A 8 24.56 -27.59 -23.06
CA ALA A 8 24.33 -27.17 -21.68
C ALA A 8 24.11 -25.64 -21.58
N ILE A 9 24.89 -24.85 -22.32
CA ILE A 9 24.75 -23.39 -22.35
C ILE A 9 23.43 -22.98 -23.01
N ILE A 10 23.07 -23.59 -24.15
CA ILE A 10 21.82 -23.29 -24.84
C ILE A 10 20.61 -23.70 -23.99
N GLY A 11 20.65 -24.89 -23.38
CA GLY A 11 19.59 -25.37 -22.48
C GLY A 11 19.40 -24.49 -21.26
N GLY A 12 20.50 -24.02 -20.64
CA GLY A 12 20.45 -23.08 -19.52
C GLY A 12 19.83 -21.73 -19.91
N LEU A 13 20.21 -21.17 -21.06
CA LEU A 13 19.66 -19.90 -21.55
C LEU A 13 18.15 -20.01 -21.87
N VAL A 14 17.72 -21.09 -22.52
CA VAL A 14 16.29 -21.32 -22.83
C VAL A 14 15.48 -21.52 -21.54
N GLY A 15 16.02 -22.23 -20.55
CA GLY A 15 15.36 -22.41 -19.26
C GLY A 15 15.18 -21.10 -18.48
N VAL A 16 16.20 -20.23 -18.49
CA VAL A 16 16.11 -18.90 -17.86
C VAL A 16 15.08 -18.02 -18.56
N VAL A 17 15.07 -17.99 -19.90
CA VAL A 17 14.09 -17.20 -20.66
C VAL A 17 12.66 -17.72 -20.45
N ALA A 18 12.45 -19.04 -20.47
CA ALA A 18 11.14 -19.62 -20.20
C ALA A 18 10.65 -19.32 -18.77
N THR A 19 11.56 -19.38 -17.78
CA THR A 19 11.23 -19.05 -16.39
C THR A 19 10.87 -17.58 -16.26
N LEU A 20 11.66 -16.67 -16.84
CA LEU A 20 11.40 -15.23 -16.84
C LEU A 20 10.07 -14.88 -17.53
N LEU A 21 9.75 -15.54 -18.64
CA LEU A 21 8.48 -15.34 -19.35
C LEU A 21 7.29 -15.89 -18.56
N ILE A 22 7.42 -17.04 -17.91
CA ILE A 22 6.36 -17.62 -17.08
C ILE A 22 6.14 -16.78 -15.81
N THR A 23 7.22 -16.29 -15.17
CA THR A 23 7.09 -15.37 -14.04
C THR A 23 6.52 -14.02 -14.47
N ASN A 24 6.95 -13.44 -15.60
CA ASN A 24 6.33 -12.21 -16.12
C ASN A 24 4.87 -12.43 -16.50
N TYR A 25 4.51 -13.56 -17.12
CA TYR A 25 3.11 -13.86 -17.47
C TYR A 25 2.24 -14.11 -16.23
N SER A 26 2.78 -14.77 -15.21
CA SER A 26 2.06 -15.02 -13.95
C SER A 26 1.96 -13.79 -13.04
N VAL A 27 2.91 -12.85 -13.14
CA VAL A 27 2.89 -11.58 -12.41
C VAL A 27 2.00 -10.56 -13.14
N ASN A 28 1.98 -10.58 -14.48
CA ASN A 28 1.29 -9.58 -15.30
C ASN A 28 -0.19 -9.90 -15.62
N ASN A 29 -0.71 -11.07 -15.23
CA ASN A 29 -2.10 -11.48 -15.53
C ASN A 29 -3.01 -11.57 -14.28
N ARG A 30 -2.71 -10.79 -13.23
CA ARG A 30 -3.58 -10.62 -12.06
C ARG A 30 -3.73 -9.15 -11.65
N ASN A 31 -4.16 -8.30 -12.58
CA ASN A 31 -4.63 -6.94 -12.27
C ASN A 31 -6.04 -6.96 -11.66
N TYR A 32 -6.15 -7.59 -10.49
CA TYR A 32 -7.23 -7.43 -9.50
C TYR A 32 -6.58 -7.43 -8.10
N GLY A 33 -5.51 -6.66 -7.96
CA GLY A 33 -4.41 -7.00 -7.04
C GLY A 33 -4.45 -6.35 -5.67
N MET A 34 -5.03 -5.15 -5.51
CA MET A 34 -4.83 -4.42 -4.25
C MET A 34 -5.69 -4.98 -3.10
N MET A 35 -7.00 -5.21 -3.32
CA MET A 35 -7.90 -5.75 -2.28
C MET A 35 -7.51 -7.16 -1.83
N ARG A 36 -6.92 -7.98 -2.72
CA ARG A 36 -6.47 -9.33 -2.36
C ARG A 36 -5.13 -9.32 -1.64
N MET A 37 -4.24 -8.39 -1.96
CA MET A 37 -2.94 -8.25 -1.30
C MET A 37 -3.08 -7.62 0.10
N MET A 38 -4.03 -6.69 0.31
CA MET A 38 -4.33 -6.08 1.61
C MET A 38 -5.30 -6.90 2.49
N GLY A 39 -5.71 -8.11 2.08
CA GLY A 39 -6.64 -8.95 2.84
C GLY A 39 -8.09 -8.43 2.88
N MET A 40 -8.43 -7.37 2.15
CA MET A 40 -9.76 -6.79 2.02
C MET A 40 -10.61 -7.48 0.93
N GLY A 41 -10.41 -8.77 0.71
CA GLY A 41 -11.20 -9.57 -0.23
C GLY A 41 -12.62 -9.92 0.25
N GLY A 42 -13.00 -9.52 1.47
CA GLY A 42 -14.36 -9.60 1.99
C GLY A 42 -15.07 -8.27 1.75
N GLY A 43 -16.17 -8.30 0.99
CA GLY A 43 -16.87 -7.13 0.51
C GLY A 43 -17.21 -6.08 1.58
N ILE A 44 -17.31 -4.84 1.11
CA ILE A 44 -17.75 -3.62 1.80
C ILE A 44 -19.03 -3.82 2.66
N GLU A 45 -19.79 -4.88 2.42
CA GLU A 45 -21.01 -5.24 3.16
C GLU A 45 -20.78 -5.48 4.68
N THR A 46 -19.58 -5.89 5.11
CA THR A 46 -19.30 -6.11 6.55
C THR A 46 -18.98 -4.83 7.32
N MET A 47 -18.57 -3.74 6.66
CA MET A 47 -18.24 -2.47 7.35
C MET A 47 -19.47 -1.60 7.69
N MET A 48 -20.67 -2.01 7.28
CA MET A 48 -21.93 -1.29 7.54
C MET A 48 -22.66 -1.75 8.82
N GLN A 49 -22.15 -2.74 9.55
CA GLN A 49 -22.77 -3.28 10.76
C GLN A 49 -21.86 -3.12 11.98
N GLY A 50 -21.60 -1.87 12.35
CA GLY A 50 -21.08 -1.49 13.66
C GLY A 50 -22.03 -0.45 14.25
N GLU A 51 -22.72 -0.83 15.32
CA GLU A 51 -23.69 0.01 16.02
C GLU A 51 -23.13 1.39 16.40
N LYS A 52 -23.99 2.41 16.36
CA LYS A 52 -23.71 3.78 16.79
C LYS A 52 -22.98 3.82 18.15
N CYS A 53 -21.69 4.14 18.16
CA CYS A 53 -21.03 4.66 19.35
C CYS A 53 -21.39 6.14 19.51
N PRO A 54 -22.05 6.56 20.61
CA PRO A 54 -22.22 7.97 20.91
C PRO A 54 -20.92 8.52 21.53
N MET A 55 -20.70 9.82 21.32
CA MET A 55 -19.70 10.71 21.93
C MET A 55 -18.34 10.79 21.20
N MET A 56 -18.09 11.91 20.51
CA MET A 56 -17.15 12.95 20.97
C MET A 56 -17.47 14.28 20.27
N LYS A 57 -17.30 15.37 21.03
CA LYS A 57 -17.72 16.74 20.74
C LYS A 57 -16.98 17.36 19.55
N GLU A 58 -17.68 18.25 18.85
CA GLU A 58 -17.09 19.25 17.96
C GLU A 58 -16.09 20.14 18.71
N GLY A 59 -14.93 20.36 18.10
CA GLY A 59 -14.01 21.42 18.48
C GLY A 59 -12.61 20.96 18.80
N GLU A 60 -11.79 20.77 17.75
CA GLU A 60 -10.39 21.18 17.70
C GLU A 60 -9.90 20.96 16.26
N LYS A 61 -9.81 22.05 15.48
CA LYS A 61 -9.16 22.02 14.17
C LYS A 61 -7.65 21.93 14.41
N ASN A 62 -7.13 20.72 14.44
CA ASN A 62 -5.71 20.51 14.25
C ASN A 62 -5.45 20.48 12.74
N GLU A 63 -5.01 21.61 12.20
CA GLU A 63 -4.74 21.83 10.77
C GLU A 63 -3.53 21.03 10.25
N ASN A 64 -2.92 20.17 11.09
CA ASN A 64 -1.72 19.40 10.78
C ASN A 64 -1.91 17.87 10.88
N MET A 65 -3.16 17.40 10.90
CA MET A 65 -3.44 15.97 10.79
C MET A 65 -3.76 15.65 9.33
N GLY A 66 -2.99 14.74 8.72
CA GLY A 66 -3.29 14.22 7.39
C GLY A 66 -4.72 13.64 7.28
N MET A 67 -5.11 13.29 6.06
CA MET A 67 -6.49 12.88 5.78
C MET A 67 -6.94 11.73 6.71
N SER A 68 -8.05 11.91 7.42
CA SER A 68 -8.59 10.90 8.34
C SER A 68 -9.16 9.70 7.56
N ILE A 69 -9.16 8.51 8.18
CA ILE A 69 -9.81 7.31 7.63
C ILE A 69 -11.28 7.56 7.25
N ASN A 70 -11.99 8.40 8.01
CA ASN A 70 -13.39 8.74 7.70
C ASN A 70 -13.51 9.61 6.45
N GLU A 71 -12.59 10.55 6.28
CA GLU A 71 -12.54 11.43 5.11
C GLU A 71 -12.12 10.65 3.85
N MET A 72 -11.15 9.75 4.00
CA MET A 72 -10.76 8.77 3.00
C MET A 72 -11.93 7.87 2.58
N THR A 73 -12.67 7.27 3.53
CA THR A 73 -13.82 6.44 3.14
C THR A 73 -14.91 7.24 2.46
N GLY A 74 -15.08 8.52 2.82
CA GLY A 74 -16.02 9.44 2.20
C GLY A 74 -15.69 9.76 0.74
N SER A 75 -14.42 10.03 0.42
CA SER A 75 -13.99 10.34 -0.96
C SER A 75 -14.13 9.15 -1.91
N LEU A 76 -14.16 7.92 -1.36
CA LEU A 76 -14.26 6.67 -2.11
C LEU A 76 -15.70 6.17 -2.29
N ILE A 77 -16.70 6.82 -1.69
CA ILE A 77 -18.11 6.42 -1.82
C ILE A 77 -18.56 6.60 -3.27
N GLY A 78 -19.07 5.52 -3.87
CA GLY A 78 -19.64 5.53 -5.22
C GLY A 78 -18.62 5.43 -6.36
N VAL A 79 -17.32 5.57 -6.08
CA VAL A 79 -16.25 5.33 -7.06
C VAL A 79 -16.08 3.82 -7.27
N ARG A 80 -15.84 3.38 -8.50
CA ARG A 80 -15.74 1.96 -8.89
C ARG A 80 -14.61 1.76 -9.88
N GLY A 81 -14.19 0.52 -10.08
CA GLY A 81 -13.24 0.14 -11.12
C GLY A 81 -11.89 0.85 -10.99
N GLU A 82 -11.31 1.18 -12.13
CA GLU A 82 -10.00 1.83 -12.26
C GLU A 82 -9.95 3.17 -11.49
N GLU A 83 -11.03 3.95 -11.56
CA GLU A 83 -11.13 5.24 -10.87
C GLU A 83 -11.09 5.08 -9.35
N PHE A 84 -11.64 3.96 -8.83
CA PHE A 84 -11.56 3.66 -7.41
C PHE A 84 -10.14 3.29 -7.00
N GLU A 85 -9.46 2.47 -7.81
CA GLU A 85 -8.09 2.04 -7.53
C GLU A 85 -7.15 3.23 -7.49
N LYS A 86 -7.24 4.12 -8.48
CA LYS A 86 -6.47 5.37 -8.51
C LYS A 86 -6.76 6.26 -7.30
N ALA A 87 -8.04 6.52 -7.03
CA ALA A 87 -8.43 7.37 -5.89
C ALA A 87 -8.00 6.78 -4.54
N PHE A 88 -8.05 5.45 -4.40
CA PHE A 88 -7.60 4.76 -3.20
C PHE A 88 -6.09 4.93 -3.00
N ILE A 89 -5.28 4.73 -4.05
CA ILE A 89 -3.83 4.88 -3.96
C ILE A 89 -3.44 6.32 -3.61
N GLU A 90 -3.98 7.30 -4.34
CA GLU A 90 -3.70 8.72 -4.09
C GLU A 90 -4.04 9.11 -2.65
N THR A 91 -5.18 8.61 -2.14
CA THR A 91 -5.62 8.88 -0.77
C THR A 91 -4.73 8.17 0.26
N MET A 92 -4.28 6.94 0.02
CA MET A 92 -3.40 6.22 0.95
C MET A 92 -2.03 6.85 1.04
N ILE A 93 -1.47 7.31 -0.08
CA ILE A 93 -0.20 8.05 -0.08
C ILE A 93 -0.31 9.27 0.84
N ALA A 94 -1.38 10.06 0.70
CA ALA A 94 -1.59 11.24 1.53
C ALA A 94 -1.80 10.91 3.02
N HIS A 95 -2.56 9.86 3.33
CA HIS A 95 -2.75 9.38 4.71
C HIS A 95 -1.43 8.95 5.35
N HIS A 96 -0.62 8.17 4.63
CA HIS A 96 0.68 7.70 5.09
C HIS A 96 1.67 8.83 5.30
N GLN A 97 1.70 9.81 4.39
CA GLN A 97 2.53 11.00 4.55
C GLN A 97 2.18 11.75 5.84
N GLY A 98 0.89 11.92 6.13
CA GLY A 98 0.43 12.52 7.38
C GLY A 98 0.87 11.75 8.63
N ALA A 99 0.82 10.42 8.58
CA ALA A 99 1.26 9.57 9.70
C ALA A 99 2.79 9.59 9.89
N ILE A 100 3.58 9.66 8.80
CA ILE A 100 5.03 9.89 8.85
C ILE A 100 5.34 11.23 9.52
N ASP A 101 4.64 12.30 9.14
CA ASP A 101 4.89 13.64 9.69
C ASP A 101 4.51 13.71 11.17
N MET A 102 3.45 13.01 11.58
CA MET A 102 3.11 12.83 13.00
C MET A 102 4.16 12.00 13.76
N ALA A 103 4.67 10.91 13.17
CA ALA A 103 5.69 10.07 13.79
C ALA A 103 7.01 10.82 14.01
N LYS A 104 7.40 11.70 13.08
CA LYS A 104 8.58 12.58 13.22
C LYS A 104 8.52 13.52 14.43
N LEU A 105 7.32 13.81 14.96
CA LEU A 105 7.16 14.67 16.14
C LEU A 105 7.45 13.93 17.45
N ILE A 106 7.43 12.59 17.48
CA ILE A 106 7.53 11.78 18.70
C ILE A 106 8.79 12.10 19.53
N PRO A 107 10.01 12.19 18.96
CA PRO A 107 11.22 12.47 19.72
C PRO A 107 11.23 13.83 20.44
N SER A 108 10.43 14.79 19.97
CA SER A 108 10.27 16.10 20.62
C SER A 108 9.20 16.14 21.71
N ARG A 109 8.39 15.07 21.83
CA ARG A 109 7.23 15.00 22.71
C ARG A 109 7.38 13.97 23.83
N THR A 110 8.34 13.06 23.73
CA THR A 110 8.58 12.04 24.76
C THR A 110 10.00 11.48 24.72
N ASP A 111 10.53 11.19 25.91
CA ASP A 111 11.81 10.49 26.08
C ASP A 111 11.64 8.96 26.19
N LYS A 112 10.41 8.44 26.08
CA LYS A 112 10.12 7.00 26.19
C LYS A 112 10.74 6.24 25.02
N PRO A 113 11.74 5.35 25.25
CA PRO A 113 12.44 4.66 24.17
C PRO A 113 11.52 3.80 23.30
N GLU A 114 10.48 3.20 23.90
CA GLU A 114 9.52 2.37 23.18
C GLU A 114 8.68 3.17 22.19
N LEU A 115 8.32 4.41 22.53
CA LEU A 115 7.56 5.29 21.65
C LEU A 115 8.43 5.87 20.55
N ASN A 116 9.68 6.21 20.85
CA ASN A 116 10.64 6.62 19.84
C ASN A 116 10.89 5.51 18.81
N LYS A 117 11.06 4.27 19.29
CA LYS A 117 11.21 3.11 18.42
C LYS A 117 9.98 2.88 17.54
N LEU A 118 8.77 2.98 18.13
CA LEU A 118 7.53 2.91 17.37
C LEU A 118 7.45 3.98 16.28
N GLY A 119 7.86 5.22 16.57
CA GLY A 119 7.92 6.29 15.58
C GLY A 119 8.83 5.98 14.39
N GLU A 120 10.04 5.48 14.67
CA GLU A 120 10.98 5.05 13.62
C GLU A 120 10.41 3.91 12.77
N ASP A 121 9.76 2.93 13.40
CA ASP A 121 9.18 1.78 12.70
C ASP A 121 8.00 2.21 11.81
N ILE A 122 7.16 3.15 12.27
CA ILE A 122 6.09 3.76 11.47
C ILE A 122 6.66 4.46 10.25
N ILE A 123 7.69 5.31 10.44
CA ILE A 123 8.32 6.03 9.33
C ILE A 123 8.88 5.05 8.31
N SER A 124 9.63 4.03 8.76
CA SER A 124 10.25 3.06 7.86
C SER A 124 9.23 2.24 7.08
N ALA A 125 8.16 1.77 7.74
CA ALA A 125 7.14 0.96 7.08
C ALA A 125 6.33 1.80 6.08
N GLN A 126 5.84 2.96 6.50
CA GLN A 126 4.95 3.75 5.66
C GLN A 126 5.67 4.42 4.49
N SER A 127 6.96 4.78 4.61
CA SER A 127 7.74 5.24 3.45
C SER A 127 7.87 4.16 2.38
N LYS A 128 8.10 2.90 2.76
CA LYS A 128 8.14 1.78 1.81
C LYS A 128 6.77 1.53 1.16
N GLU A 129 5.70 1.67 1.93
CA GLU A 129 4.34 1.53 1.40
C GLU A 129 4.00 2.65 0.40
N ILE A 130 4.46 3.88 0.63
CA ILE A 130 4.37 4.98 -0.35
C ILE A 130 5.12 4.62 -1.63
N GLU A 131 6.38 4.19 -1.53
CA GLU A 131 7.17 3.81 -2.72
C GLU A 131 6.50 2.69 -3.54
N MET A 132 5.91 1.69 -2.88
CA MET A 132 5.14 0.64 -3.56
C MET A 132 3.90 1.19 -4.25
N MET A 133 3.18 2.09 -3.60
CA MET A 133 1.98 2.72 -4.15
C MET A 133 2.27 3.65 -5.33
N GLU A 134 3.36 4.41 -5.28
CA GLU A 134 3.85 5.19 -6.42
C GLU A 134 4.21 4.28 -7.59
N GLY A 135 4.90 3.17 -7.33
CA GLY A 135 5.18 2.16 -8.36
C GLY A 135 3.91 1.57 -8.99
N TRP A 136 2.88 1.28 -8.21
CA TRP A 136 1.59 0.83 -8.75
C TRP A 136 0.91 1.87 -9.61
N MET A 137 1.02 3.16 -9.26
CA MET A 137 0.47 4.25 -10.08
C MET A 137 1.16 4.34 -11.44
N GLU A 138 2.48 4.13 -11.50
CA GLU A 138 3.25 4.11 -12.75
C GLU A 138 3.01 2.85 -13.59
N ASP A 139 2.85 1.69 -12.93
CA ASP A 139 2.68 0.40 -13.61
C ASP A 139 1.25 0.21 -14.15
N TRP A 140 0.24 0.76 -13.48
CA TRP A 140 -1.17 0.46 -13.77
C TRP A 140 -1.91 1.56 -14.53
N PHE A 141 -1.44 2.82 -14.52
CA PHE A 141 -2.14 3.98 -15.09
C PHE A 141 -1.21 4.88 -15.93
#